data_AF-A0A847FF34-F1
#
_entry.id   AF-A0A847FF34-F1
#
_cell.length_a   1.000
_cell.length_b   1.000
_cell.length_c   1.000
_cell.angle_alpha   90.00
_cell.angle_beta   90.00
_cell.angle_gamma   90.00
#
_symmetry.space_group_name_H-M   'P 1'
#
loop_
_entity.id
_entity.type
_entity.pdbx_description
1 polymer ?
#
loop_
_entity_poly.entity_id
_entity_poly.type
_entity_poly.pdbx_seq_one_letter_code
_entity_poly.pdbx_strand_id
1 'polypeptide(L)' 'MIPVRLKLRNFMSYKGDLPAFSFSGIHTACISGDNGAGKSSLIDAMTWALWGKTRATSDDELISIGADEVEVEFDFNA' A
#
# COMPACT_ATOMS: atom_id res chain seq x y z
N MET A 1 14.80 -9.12 1.31
CA MET A 1 13.61 -8.36 1.68
C MET A 1 12.56 -8.78 0.66
N ILE A 2 11.73 -9.77 1.00
CA ILE A 2 10.81 -10.44 0.05
C ILE A 2 9.35 -10.26 0.52
N PRO A 3 8.48 -9.56 -0.22
CA PRO A 3 7.06 -9.38 0.13
C PRO A 3 6.31 -10.72 0.27
N VAL A 4 5.45 -10.84 1.29
CA VAL A 4 4.60 -12.02 1.54
C VAL A 4 3.13 -11.66 1.53
N ARG A 5 2.75 -10.60 2.24
CA ARG A 5 1.36 -10.11 2.34
C ARG A 5 1.33 -8.59 2.44
N LEU A 6 0.36 -7.96 1.78
CA LEU A 6 0.04 -6.55 1.96
C LEU A 6 -1.46 -6.42 2.22
N LYS A 7 -1.84 -5.76 3.32
CA LYS A 7 -3.22 -5.39 3.62
C LYS A 7 -3.30 -3.88 3.80
N LEU A 8 -4.34 -3.28 3.21
CA LEU A 8 -4.52 -1.83 3.19
C LEU A 8 -5.90 -1.49 3.73
N ARG A 9 -5.95 -0.45 4.56
CA ARG A 9 -7.19 0.17 5.00
C ARG A 9 -7.09 1.67 4.80
N ASN A 10 -7.98 2.23 3.98
CA ASN A 10 -8.07 3.68 3.71
C ASN A 10 -6.73 4.35 3.30
N PHE A 11 -5.92 3.67 2.49
CA PHE A 11 -4.62 4.18 2.06
C PHE A 11 -4.72 4.83 0.67
N MET A 12 -4.65 6.15 0.61
CA MET A 12 -4.74 6.97 -0.60
C MET A 12 -5.98 6.62 -1.44
N SER A 13 -5.80 5.97 -2.59
CA SER A 13 -6.88 5.55 -3.50
C SER A 13 -7.56 4.23 -3.09
N TYR A 14 -6.97 3.48 -2.15
CA TYR A 14 -7.48 2.21 -1.62
C TYR A 14 -8.41 2.47 -0.44
N LYS A 15 -9.71 2.52 -0.72
CA LYS A 15 -10.76 2.88 0.27
C LYS A 15 -11.32 1.65 0.99
N GLY A 16 -11.66 1.82 2.27
CA GLY A 16 -12.21 0.77 3.12
C GLY A 16 -11.16 -0.24 3.58
N ASP A 17 -11.58 -1.30 4.26
CA ASP A 17 -10.74 -2.42 4.66
C ASP A 17 -10.67 -3.43 3.51
N LEU A 18 -9.54 -3.45 2.80
CA LEU A 18 -9.37 -4.32 1.65
C LEU A 18 -8.88 -5.72 2.07
N PRO A 19 -9.26 -6.77 1.31
CA PRO A 19 -8.71 -8.08 1.52
C PRO A 19 -7.18 -8.05 1.34
N ALA A 20 -6.48 -8.82 2.15
CA ALA A 20 -5.02 -8.91 2.06
C ALA A 20 -4.60 -9.53 0.72
N PHE A 21 -3.66 -8.87 0.05
CA PHE A 21 -3.02 -9.37 -1.16
C PHE A 21 -1.85 -10.29 -0.78
N SER A 22 -1.87 -11.52 -1.30
CA SER A 22 -0.76 -12.46 -1.13
C SER A 22 0.22 -12.38 -2.30
N PHE A 23 1.51 -12.31 -1.99
CA PHE A 23 2.60 -12.36 -2.97
C PHE A 23 3.09 -13.78 -3.25
N SER A 24 2.44 -14.81 -2.68
CA SER A 24 2.89 -16.20 -2.81
C SER A 24 2.95 -16.64 -4.28
N GLY A 25 4.10 -17.17 -4.69
CA GLY A 25 4.35 -17.62 -6.07
C GLY A 25 4.65 -16.51 -7.08
N ILE A 26 4.62 -15.23 -6.68
CA ILE A 26 4.96 -14.11 -7.56
C ILE A 26 6.47 -13.85 -7.49
N HIS A 27 7.20 -14.33 -8.50
CA HIS A 27 8.62 -13.98 -8.67
C HIS A 27 8.79 -12.62 -9.34
N THR A 28 7.90 -12.26 -10.27
CA THR A 28 7.95 -10.99 -11.00
C THR A 28 6.53 -10.56 -11.34
N ALA A 29 6.21 -9.30 -11.11
CA ALA A 29 4.90 -8.72 -11.40
C ALA A 29 5.03 -7.42 -12.21
N CYS A 30 4.00 -7.14 -12.99
CA CYS A 30 3.77 -5.85 -13.60
C CYS A 30 2.51 -5.23 -12.99
N ILE A 31 2.58 -3.98 -12.56
CA ILE A 31 1.43 -3.21 -12.07
C ILE A 31 1.06 -2.23 -13.19
N SER A 32 -0.07 -2.45 -13.84
CA SER A 32 -0.57 -1.64 -14.95
C SER A 32 -1.97 -1.08 -14.68
N GLY A 33 -2.35 -0.03 -15.41
CA GLY A 33 -3.60 0.69 -15.22
C GLY A 33 -3.44 2.20 -15.44
N ASP A 34 -4.55 2.93 -15.44
CA ASP A 34 -4.60 4.35 -15.75
C ASP A 34 -3.85 5.23 -14.75
N ASN A 35 -3.51 6.46 -15.16
CA ASN A 35 -2.94 7.43 -14.24
C ASN A 35 -3.90 7.72 -13.09
N GLY A 36 -3.39 7.78 -11.85
CA GLY A 36 -4.21 7.93 -10.64
C GLY A 36 -4.86 6.64 -10.12
N ALA A 37 -4.73 5.49 -10.81
CA ALA A 37 -5.34 4.21 -10.38
C ALA A 37 -4.68 3.54 -9.15
N GLY A 38 -3.80 4.22 -8.41
CA GLY A 38 -3.20 3.66 -7.18
C GLY A 38 -2.00 2.74 -7.36
N LYS A 39 -1.41 2.66 -8.57
CA LYS A 39 -0.24 1.80 -8.85
C LYS A 39 0.96 2.13 -7.97
N SER A 40 1.36 3.40 -7.94
CA SER A 40 2.48 3.83 -7.10
C SER A 40 2.14 3.81 -5.61
N SER A 41 0.85 3.97 -5.26
CA SER A 41 0.38 3.88 -3.88
C SER A 41 0.61 2.50 -3.26
N LEU A 42 0.65 1.40 -4.05
CA LEU A 42 1.05 0.08 -3.54
C LEU A 42 2.49 0.06 -3.05
N ILE A 43 3.38 0.70 -3.81
CA ILE A 43 4.80 0.79 -3.44
C ILE A 43 4.97 1.74 -2.25
N ASP A 44 4.26 2.88 -2.25
CA ASP A 44 4.27 3.81 -1.12
C ASP A 44 3.77 3.15 0.16
N ALA A 45 2.75 2.28 0.10
CA ALA A 45 2.26 1.56 1.27
C ALA A 45 3.35 0.66 1.88
N MET A 46 4.08 -0.08 1.05
CA MET A 46 5.20 -0.92 1.52
C MET A 46 6.31 -0.08 2.14
N THR A 47 6.70 1.04 1.50
CA THR A 47 7.77 1.91 2.04
C THR A 47 7.33 2.60 3.32
N TRP A 48 6.05 2.96 3.44
CA TRP A 48 5.50 3.57 4.64
C TRP A 48 5.47 2.59 5.80
N ALA A 49 5.01 1.36 5.59
CA ALA A 49 4.99 0.33 6.63
C ALA A 49 6.40 0.00 7.15
N LEU A 50 7.42 0.05 6.28
CA LEU A 50 8.81 -0.24 6.65
C LEU A 50 9.54 0.93 7.31
N TRP A 51 9.28 2.16 6.87
CA TRP A 51 10.13 3.31 7.20
C TRP A 51 9.38 4.58 7.62
N GLY A 52 8.05 4.57 7.62
CA GLY A 52 7.24 5.77 7.80
C GLY A 52 7.47 6.80 6.69
N LYS A 53 7.83 6.35 5.48
CA LYS A 53 8.16 7.23 4.35
C LYS A 53 7.34 6.93 3.11
N THR A 54 6.86 8.00 2.49
CA THR A 54 6.24 7.99 1.17
C THR A 54 6.71 9.21 0.38
N ARG A 55 6.17 9.37 -0.83
CA ARG A 55 6.33 10.59 -1.63
C ARG A 55 5.38 11.72 -1.20
N ALA A 56 4.43 11.45 -0.30
CA ALA A 56 3.51 12.44 0.24
C ALA A 56 4.23 13.38 1.21
N THR A 57 3.69 14.58 1.40
CA THR A 57 4.32 15.61 2.23
C THR A 57 4.04 15.40 3.72
N SER A 58 2.94 14.72 4.04
CA SER A 58 2.54 14.36 5.40
C SER A 58 1.80 13.02 5.43
N ASP A 59 1.68 12.43 6.63
CA ASP A 59 0.89 11.20 6.82
C ASP A 59 -0.62 11.42 6.64
N ASP A 60 -1.12 12.64 6.89
CA ASP A 60 -2.54 12.97 6.67
C ASP A 60 -2.95 12.84 5.18
N GLU A 61 -2.01 13.10 4.26
CA GLU A 61 -2.22 12.91 2.81
C GLU A 61 -2.36 11.43 2.42
N LEU A 62 -2.01 10.49 3.32
CA LEU A 62 -2.16 9.05 3.10
C LEU A 62 -3.57 8.57 3.40
N ILE A 63 -4.36 9.33 4.18
CA ILE A 63 -5.72 8.94 4.55
C ILE A 63 -6.64 9.14 3.36
N SER A 64 -7.36 8.09 2.97
CA SER A 64 -8.39 8.18 1.94
C SER A 64 -9.45 9.22 2.30
N ILE A 65 -9.86 10.03 1.31
CA ILE A 65 -10.90 11.06 1.49
C ILE A 65 -12.17 10.44 2.12
N GLY A 66 -12.59 11.00 3.25
CA GLY A 66 -13.76 10.57 4.01
C GLY A 66 -13.49 9.51 5.09
N ALA A 67 -12.23 9.15 5.32
CA ALA A 67 -11.79 8.33 6.45
C ALA A 67 -11.03 9.18 7.48
N ASP A 68 -10.96 8.68 8.71
CA ASP A 68 -10.26 9.34 9.83
C ASP A 68 -8.91 8.70 10.16
N GLU A 69 -8.65 7.51 9.62
CA GLU A 69 -7.46 6.72 9.89
C GLU A 69 -7.05 5.90 8.68
N VAL A 70 -5.77 5.53 8.64
CA VAL A 70 -5.13 4.71 7.62
C VAL A 70 -4.32 3.61 8.28
N GLU A 71 -4.30 2.44 7.64
CA GLU A 71 -3.54 1.29 8.14
C GLU A 71 -2.90 0.52 6.98
N VAL A 72 -1.67 0.09 7.19
CA VAL A 72 -0.95 -0.81 6.29
C VAL A 72 -0.33 -1.92 7.11
N GLU A 73 -0.72 -3.17 6.83
CA GLU A 73 -0.02 -4.35 7.31
C GLU A 73 0.86 -4.87 6.18
N PHE A 74 2.17 -4.98 6.42
CA PHE A 74 3.12 -5.50 5.45
C PHE A 74 3.97 -6.61 6.06
N ASP A 75 3.76 -7.83 5.57
CA ASP A 75 4.55 -8.99 5.98
C ASP A 75 5.61 -9.27 4.92
N PHE A 76 6.85 -9.44 5.36
CA PHE A 76 7.99 -9.73 4.49
C PHE A 76 8.97 -10.70 5.14
N ASN A 77 9.66 -11.47 4.31
CA ASN A 77 10.79 -12.30 4.71
C ASN A 77 12.11 -11.56 4.46
N ALA A 78 13.21 -12.15 4.98
CA ALA A 78 14.59 -11.68 4.87
C ALA A 78 14.91 -11.00 3.55
#